data_AF-A0A1S2M0H8-F1
#
_entry.id   AF-A0A1S2M0H8-F1
#
_cell.length_a   1.000
_cell.length_b   1.000
_cell.length_c   1.000
_cell.angle_alpha   90.00
_cell.angle_beta   90.00
_cell.angle_gamma   90.00
#
_symmetry.space_group_name_H-M   'P 1'
#
loop_
_entity.id
_entity.type
_entity.pdbx_description
1 polymer ?
#
loop_
_entity_poly.entity_id
_entity_poly.type
_entity_poly.pdbx_seq_one_letter_code
_entity_poly.pdbx_strand_id
1 'polypeptide(L)' 'METSTDRMINRIKSVYLYIKKRGIVTTNELVEEFGITSRTIQRDLNILEYNKLVKSPSRGKWTITKKKTKVS' A
#
# COMPACT_ATOMS: atom_id res chain seq x y z
N MET A 1 -9.00 20.80 10.50
CA MET A 1 -9.68 19.49 10.31
C MET A 1 -9.03 18.81 9.12
N GLU A 2 -8.41 17.65 9.29
CA GLU A 2 -8.01 16.85 8.13
C GLU A 2 -9.25 16.33 7.41
N THR A 3 -9.27 16.44 6.09
CA THR A 3 -10.37 15.93 5.27
C THR A 3 -10.33 14.40 5.23
N SER A 4 -11.46 13.77 4.89
CA SER A 4 -11.51 12.32 4.64
C SER A 4 -10.52 11.89 3.55
N THR A 5 -10.23 12.77 2.58
CA THR A 5 -9.23 12.56 1.54
C THR A 5 -7.80 12.51 2.09
N ASP A 6 -7.44 13.40 3.02
CA ASP A 6 -6.09 13.45 3.60
C ASP A 6 -5.77 12.16 4.36
N ARG A 7 -6.72 11.66 5.15
CA ARG A 7 -6.58 10.39 5.88
C ARG A 7 -6.38 9.21 4.95
N MET A 8 -7.11 9.17 3.82
CA MET A 8 -6.95 8.14 2.81
C MET A 8 -5.56 8.19 2.17
N ILE A 9 -5.09 9.39 1.79
CA ILE A 9 -3.77 9.58 1.19
C ILE A 9 -2.67 9.16 2.17
N ASN A 10 -2.76 9.58 3.43
CA ASN A 10 -1.82 9.23 4.48
C ASN A 10 -1.76 7.71 4.71
N ARG A 11 -2.91 7.03 4.67
CA ARG A 11 -2.99 5.57 4.75
C ARG A 11 -2.29 4.90 3.57
N ILE A 12 -2.58 5.32 2.33
CA ILE A 12 -1.96 4.76 1.11
C ILE A 12 -0.44 4.92 1.15
N LYS A 13 0.06 6.09 1.57
CA LYS A 13 1.50 6.33 1.76
C LYS A 13 2.09 5.37 2.80
N SER A 14 1.39 5.17 3.92
CA SER A 14 1.84 4.28 4.99
C SER A 14 1.92 2.82 4.54
N VAL A 15 0.91 2.34 3.79
CA VAL A 15 0.93 1.00 3.15
C VAL A 15 2.16 0.84 2.25
N TYR A 16 2.43 1.82 1.38
CA TYR A 16 3.61 1.78 0.50
C TYR A 16 4.92 1.72 1.29
N LEU A 17 5.08 2.55 2.33
CA LEU A 17 6.28 2.57 3.16
C LEU A 17 6.47 1.25 3.92
N TYR A 18 5.39 0.63 4.38
CA TYR A 18 5.44 -0.68 5.02
C TYR A 18 5.95 -1.76 4.05
N ILE A 19 5.38 -1.84 2.84
CA ILE A 19 5.84 -2.78 1.79
C ILE A 19 7.32 -2.52 1.46
N LYS A 20 7.72 -1.25 1.32
CA LYS A 20 9.11 -0.86 1.06
C LYS A 20 10.08 -1.33 2.15
N LYS A 21 9.66 -1.28 3.42
CA LYS A 21 10.48 -1.71 4.57
C LYS A 21 10.56 -3.24 4.68
N ARG A 22 9.47 -3.96 4.42
CA ARG A 22 9.37 -5.42 4.53
C ARG A 22 9.86 -6.19 3.29
N GLY A 23 9.83 -5.55 2.12
CA GLY A 23 10.19 -6.16 0.84
C GLY A 23 8.98 -6.81 0.16
N ILE A 24 8.58 -7.99 0.63
CA ILE A 24 7.40 -8.72 0.13
C ILE A 24 6.43 -8.92 1.28
N VAL A 25 5.15 -8.60 1.05
CA VAL A 25 4.08 -8.79 2.03
C VAL A 25 2.85 -9.42 1.38
N THR A 26 1.91 -9.87 2.20
CA THR A 26 0.60 -10.39 1.80
C THR A 26 -0.53 -9.40 2.11
N THR A 27 -1.67 -9.55 1.45
CA THR A 27 -2.87 -8.77 1.77
C THR A 27 -3.31 -8.95 3.22
N ASN A 28 -3.14 -10.14 3.81
CA ASN A 28 -3.55 -10.40 5.19
C ASN A 28 -2.62 -9.71 6.21
N GLU A 29 -1.30 -9.74 5.98
CA GLU A 29 -0.36 -8.99 6.83
C GLU A 29 -0.68 -7.49 6.84
N LEU A 30 -1.08 -6.93 5.69
CA LEU A 30 -1.51 -5.54 5.60
C LEU A 30 -2.85 -5.28 6.32
N VAL A 31 -3.78 -6.24 6.30
CA VAL A 31 -5.03 -6.13 7.06
C VAL A 31 -4.76 -6.12 8.56
N GLU A 32 -3.89 -7.01 9.03
CA GLU A 32 -3.50 -7.12 10.43
C GLU A 32 -2.74 -5.88 10.91
N GLU A 33 -1.73 -5.43 10.14
CA GLU A 33 -0.92 -4.27 10.48
C GLU A 33 -1.73 -2.98 10.56
N PHE A 34 -2.65 -2.76 9.62
CA PHE A 34 -3.39 -1.50 9.51
C PHE A 34 -4.78 -1.53 10.17
N GLY A 35 -5.24 -2.70 10.67
CA GLY A 35 -6.52 -2.84 11.35
C GLY A 35 -7.74 -2.47 10.50
N ILE A 36 -7.68 -2.71 9.19
CA ILE A 36 -8.73 -2.35 8.22
C ILE A 36 -9.07 -3.50 7.29
N THR A 37 -10.26 -3.44 6.68
CA THR A 37 -10.76 -4.53 5.84
C THR A 37 -9.85 -4.81 4.62
N SER A 38 -9.82 -6.08 4.18
CA SER A 38 -9.12 -6.49 2.96
C SER A 38 -9.58 -5.70 1.73
N ARG A 39 -10.86 -5.30 1.68
CA ARG A 39 -11.41 -4.47 0.59
C ARG A 39 -10.76 -3.09 0.54
N THR A 40 -10.51 -2.48 1.70
CA THR A 40 -9.83 -1.17 1.79
C THR A 40 -8.37 -1.30 1.41
N ILE A 41 -7.66 -2.31 1.93
CA ILE A 41 -6.27 -2.60 1.54
C ILE A 41 -6.15 -2.83 0.04
N GLN A 42 -7.06 -3.61 -0.55
CA GLN A 42 -7.02 -3.89 -1.99
C GLN A 42 -7.23 -2.62 -2.82
N ARG A 43 -8.10 -1.68 -2.39
CA ARG A 43 -8.26 -0.38 -3.06
C ARG A 43 -6.98 0.44 -2.99
N ASP A 44 -6.32 0.48 -1.84
CA ASP A 44 -5.05 1.20 -1.67
C ASP A 44 -3.94 0.61 -2.56
N LEU A 45 -3.84 -0.72 -2.57
CA LEU A 45 -2.91 -1.46 -3.43
C LEU A 45 -3.18 -1.19 -4.91
N ASN A 46 -4.45 -1.16 -5.34
CA ASN A 46 -4.81 -0.85 -6.72
C ASN A 46 -4.37 0.58 -7.11
N ILE A 47 -4.50 1.56 -6.21
CA ILE A 47 -4.02 2.93 -6.45
C ILE A 47 -2.49 2.93 -6.59
N LEU A 48 -1.78 2.24 -5.70
CA LEU A 48 -0.32 2.14 -5.76
C LEU A 48 0.16 1.41 -7.03
N GLU A 49 -0.54 0.35 -7.43
CA GLU A 49 -0.23 -0.44 -8.64
C GLU A 49 -0.49 0.37 -9.90
N TYR A 50 -1.63 1.07 -10.00
CA TYR A 50 -1.92 2.00 -11.09
C TYR A 50 -0.81 3.04 -11.25
N ASN A 51 -0.28 3.54 -10.14
CA ASN A 51 0.84 4.48 -10.11
C ASN A 51 2.22 3.83 -10.30
N LYS A 52 2.29 2.52 -10.56
CA LYS A 52 3.50 1.73 -10.76
C LYS A 52 4.44 1.76 -9.55
N LEU A 53 3.90 1.88 -8.33
CA LEU A 53 4.67 1.92 -7.08
C LEU A 53 4.82 0.54 -6.44
N VAL A 54 3.81 -0.32 -6.60
CA VAL A 54 3.84 -1.72 -6.19
C VAL A 54 3.45 -2.63 -7.35
N LYS A 55 3.71 -3.92 -7.20
CA LYS A 55 3.28 -4.98 -8.13
C LYS A 55 2.98 -6.26 -7.36
N SER A 56 2.18 -7.14 -7.96
CA SER A 56 1.92 -8.47 -7.42
C SER A 56 2.79 -9.54 -8.10
N PRO A 57 3.83 -10.09 -7.44
CA PRO A 57 4.66 -11.14 -8.03
C PRO A 57 3.96 -12.51 -8.06
N SER A 58 2.97 -12.71 -7.18
CA SER A 58 2.10 -13.88 -7.12
C SER A 58 0.81 -13.49 -6.41
N ARG A 59 -0.28 -14.23 -6.65
CA ARG A 59 -1.60 -13.94 -6.07
C ARG A 59 -1.51 -13.66 -4.56
N GLY A 60 -2.05 -12.50 -4.15
CA GLY A 60 -2.11 -12.07 -2.75
C GLY A 60 -0.79 -11.56 -2.16
N LYS A 61 0.32 -11.58 -2.92
CA LYS A 61 1.61 -10.99 -2.51
C LYS A 61 1.85 -9.66 -3.21
N TRP A 62 2.59 -8.78 -2.55
CA TRP A 62 2.88 -7.42 -3.01
C TRP A 62 4.32 -7.03 -2.67
N THR A 63 4.97 -6.35 -3.62
CA THR A 63 6.33 -5.79 -3.48
C THR A 63 6.40 -4.44 -4.16
N ILE A 64 7.36 -3.59 -3.78
CA ILE A 64 7.62 -2.34 -4.49
C ILE A 64 8.17 -2.60 -5.90
N THR A 65 7.99 -1.62 -6.79
CA THR A 65 8.69 -1.56 -8.08
C THR A 65 10.06 -0.86 -7.93
N LYS A 66 10.84 -0.81 -9.02
CA LYS A 66 12.09 -0.04 -9.09
C LYS A 66 11.86 1.47 -9.34
N LYS A 67 10.61 1.94 -9.38
CA LYS A 67 10.29 3.35 -9.67
C LYS A 67 10.86 4.24 -8.57
N LYS A 68 11.72 5.19 -8.93
CA LYS A 68 12.27 6.18 -7.98
C LYS A 68 11.13 7.02 -7.43
N THR A 69 11.08 7.15 -6.11
CA THR A 69 10.08 7.93 -5.38
C THR A 69 10.79 8.90 -4.44
N LYS A 70 10.33 10.15 -4.39
CA LYS A 70 10.68 11.09 -3.32
C LYS A 70 9.63 10.92 -2.22
N VAL A 71 10.10 10.68 -1.00
CA VAL A 71 9.21 10.72 0.17
C VAL A 71 9.20 12.19 0.61
N SER A 72 8.01 12.78 0.66
CA SER A 72 7.75 14.17 1.08
C SER A 72 6.65 14.20 2.11
#